data_AF-A0A7V6Q5F2-F1
#
_entry.id   AF-A0A7V6Q5F2-F1
#
_cell.length_a   1.000
_cell.length_b   1.000
_cell.length_c   1.000
_cell.angle_alpha   90.00
_cell.angle_beta   90.00
_cell.angle_gamma   90.00
#
_symmetry.space_group_name_H-M   'P 1'
#
loop_
_entity.id
_entity.type
_entity.pdbx_description
1 polymer ?
#
loop_
_entity_poly.entity_id
_entity_poly.type
_entity_poly.pdbx_seq_one_letter_code
_entity_poly.pdbx_strand_id
1 'polypeptide(L)'
;MLKELFYAGIGLATLTKEKAEEIITELVKKGELSKEDGKDVLNSLMARMQEERDKLKQKVQEQVENVISSMNLVRKSDLDEIKQRIKTLEEKINNIKEEKEV
;
A
#
# COMPACT_ATOMS: atom_id res chain seq x y z
N MET A 1 -21.56 4.54 9.31
CA MET A 1 -20.52 5.11 8.43
C MET A 1 -19.22 4.31 8.42
N LEU A 2 -18.29 4.45 9.39
CA LEU A 2 -17.00 3.71 9.35
C LEU A 2 -17.15 2.18 9.40
N LYS A 3 -18.04 1.68 10.26
CA LYS A 3 -18.34 0.24 10.35
C LYS A 3 -18.92 -0.31 9.04
N GLU A 4 -19.83 0.43 8.41
CA GLU A 4 -20.46 0.03 7.15
C GLU A 4 -19.46 0.03 5.98
N LEU A 5 -18.57 1.03 5.92
CA LEU A 5 -17.44 1.05 4.97
C LEU A 5 -16.51 -0.14 5.17
N PHE A 6 -16.24 -0.51 6.43
CA PHE A 6 -15.40 -1.66 6.75
C PHE A 6 -16.08 -2.98 6.33
N TYR A 7 -17.37 -3.17 6.65
CA TYR A 7 -18.11 -4.37 6.22
C TYR A 7 -18.29 -4.44 4.70
N ALA A 8 -18.55 -3.32 4.03
CA ALA A 8 -18.61 -3.24 2.57
C ALA A 8 -17.23 -3.54 1.95
N GLY A 9 -16.15 -3.03 2.55
CA GLY A 9 -14.78 -3.33 2.15
C GLY A 9 -14.44 -4.82 2.27
N ILE A 10 -14.87 -5.46 3.37
CA ILE A 10 -14.72 -6.92 3.54
C ILE A 10 -15.54 -7.68 2.50
N GLY A 11 -16.79 -7.28 2.26
CA GLY A 11 -17.66 -7.91 1.27
C GLY A 11 -17.14 -7.81 -0.18
N LEU A 12 -16.54 -6.67 -0.52
CA LEU A 12 -15.88 -6.49 -1.82
C LEU A 12 -14.51 -7.19 -1.88
N ALA A 13 -13.77 -7.28 -0.77
CA ALA A 13 -12.52 -8.03 -0.68
C ALA A 13 -12.73 -9.55 -0.78
N THR A 14 -13.89 -10.07 -0.38
CA THR A 14 -14.28 -11.47 -0.60
C THR A 14 -14.61 -11.80 -2.05
N LEU A 15 -14.78 -10.80 -2.93
CA LEU A 15 -14.94 -11.05 -4.35
C LEU A 15 -13.58 -11.41 -4.95
N THR A 16 -13.30 -12.72 -5.02
CA THR A 16 -12.10 -13.25 -5.65
C THR A 16 -12.32 -13.46 -7.15
N LYS A 17 -11.22 -13.69 -7.88
CA LYS A 17 -11.28 -14.04 -9.30
C LYS A 17 -12.13 -15.29 -9.53
N GLU A 18 -11.99 -16.29 -8.67
CA GLU A 18 -12.75 -17.55 -8.75
C GLU A 18 -14.25 -17.31 -8.57
N LYS A 19 -14.64 -16.43 -7.63
CA LYS A 19 -16.06 -16.10 -7.41
C LYS A 19 -16.65 -15.31 -8.59
N ALA A 20 -15.88 -14.39 -9.16
CA ALA A 20 -16.29 -13.67 -10.36
C ALA A 20 -16.44 -14.60 -11.57
N GLU A 21 -15.52 -15.54 -11.75
CA GLU A 21 -15.59 -16.58 -12.79
C GLU A 21 -16.82 -17.47 -12.64
N GLU A 22 -17.15 -17.87 -11.41
CA GLU A 22 -18.34 -18.68 -11.11
C GLU A 22 -19.63 -17.94 -11.51
N ILE A 23 -19.77 -16.68 -11.09
CA ILE A 23 -20.94 -15.84 -11.39
C ILE A 23 -21.10 -15.67 -12.91
N ILE A 24 -20.01 -15.33 -13.61
CA ILE A 24 -20.04 -15.15 -15.07
C ILE A 24 -20.38 -16.46 -15.77
N THR A 25 -19.83 -17.59 -15.30
CA THR A 25 -20.15 -18.91 -15.85
C THR A 25 -21.63 -19.25 -15.67
N GLU A 26 -22.25 -18.90 -14.54
CA GLU A 26 -23.69 -19.07 -14.34
C GLU A 26 -24.52 -18.23 -15.30
N LEU A 27 -24.15 -16.96 -15.53
CA LEU A 27 -24.85 -16.08 -16.46
C LEU A 27 -24.77 -16.61 -17.90
N VAL A 28 -23.62 -17.15 -18.29
CA VAL A 28 -23.45 -17.82 -19.59
C VAL A 28 -24.33 -19.08 -19.69
N LYS A 29 -24.40 -19.89 -18.64
CA LYS A 29 -25.26 -21.10 -18.61
C LYS A 29 -26.75 -20.75 -18.71
N LYS A 30 -27.18 -19.64 -18.12
CA LYS A 30 -28.55 -19.12 -18.20
C LYS A 30 -28.87 -18.50 -19.57
N GLY A 31 -27.88 -18.35 -20.44
CA GLY A 31 -28.03 -17.69 -21.73
C GLY A 31 -28.14 -16.16 -21.63
N GLU A 32 -27.86 -15.58 -20.47
CA GLU A 32 -27.88 -14.13 -20.25
C GLU A 32 -26.62 -13.45 -20.82
N LEU A 33 -25.55 -14.20 -21.02
CA LEU A 33 -24.29 -13.74 -21.59
C LEU A 33 -23.74 -14.76 -22.59
N SER A 34 -23.11 -14.29 -23.67
CA SER A 34 -22.31 -15.18 -24.52
C SER A 34 -21.00 -15.55 -23.80
N LYS A 35 -20.37 -16.64 -24.24
CA LYS A 35 -19.06 -17.05 -23.70
C LYS A 35 -17.98 -15.99 -23.91
N GLU A 36 -18.06 -15.27 -25.02
CA GLU A 36 -17.09 -14.25 -25.42
C GLU A 36 -17.27 -13.00 -24.56
N ASP A 37 -18.51 -12.52 -24.43
CA ASP A 37 -18.85 -11.38 -23.56
C ASP A 37 -18.53 -11.66 -22.09
N GLY A 38 -18.79 -12.89 -21.60
CA GLY A 38 -18.44 -13.27 -20.23
C GLY A 38 -16.94 -13.15 -19.95
N LYS A 39 -16.10 -13.53 -20.93
CA LYS A 39 -14.65 -13.45 -20.79
C LYS A 39 -14.17 -11.99 -20.76
N ASP A 40 -14.76 -11.13 -21.58
CA ASP A 40 -14.46 -9.70 -21.61
C ASP A 40 -14.90 -8.97 -20.34
N VAL A 41 -16.08 -9.31 -19.82
CA VAL A 41 -16.57 -8.79 -18.52
C VAL A 41 -15.65 -9.21 -17.38
N LEU A 42 -15.20 -10.47 -17.36
CA LEU A 42 -14.24 -10.93 -16.35
C LEU A 42 -12.92 -10.16 -16.42
N ASN A 43 -12.35 -10.03 -17.62
CA ASN A 43 -11.07 -9.36 -17.82
C ASN A 43 -11.14 -7.88 -17.43
N SER A 44 -12.20 -7.17 -17.86
CA SER A 44 -12.41 -5.76 -17.51
C SER A 44 -12.62 -5.57 -16.01
N LEU A 45 -13.37 -6.46 -15.34
CA LEU A 45 -13.55 -6.43 -13.90
C LEU A 45 -12.22 -6.61 -13.16
N MET A 46 -11.40 -7.60 -13.57
CA MET A 46 -10.09 -7.85 -12.97
C MET A 46 -9.13 -6.66 -13.17
N ALA A 47 -9.08 -6.10 -14.39
CA ALA A 47 -8.25 -4.94 -14.69
C ALA A 47 -8.63 -3.73 -13.83
N ARG A 48 -9.93 -3.43 -13.74
CA ARG A 48 -10.43 -2.32 -12.93
C ARG A 48 -10.18 -2.54 -11.43
N MET A 49 -10.32 -3.77 -10.95
CA MET A 49 -10.03 -4.10 -9.56
C MET A 49 -8.56 -3.88 -9.22
N GLN A 50 -7.65 -4.24 -10.13
CA GLN A 50 -6.22 -3.98 -9.95
C GLN A 50 -5.92 -2.48 -9.89
N GLU A 51 -6.47 -1.70 -10.83
CA GLU A 51 -6.29 -0.24 -10.86
C GLU A 51 -6.80 0.43 -9.57
N GLU A 52 -7.99 0.05 -9.09
CA GLU A 52 -8.56 0.61 -7.87
C GLU A 52 -7.78 0.18 -6.61
N ARG A 53 -7.22 -1.03 -6.59
CA ARG A 53 -6.30 -1.46 -5.50
C ARG A 53 -5.04 -0.61 -5.45
N ASP A 54 -4.45 -0.31 -6.60
CA ASP A 54 -3.22 0.50 -6.67
C ASP A 54 -3.50 1.95 -6.25
N LYS A 55 -4.60 2.55 -6.70
CA LYS A 55 -5.05 3.89 -6.23
C LYS A 55 -5.31 3.91 -4.73
N LEU A 56 -5.97 2.88 -4.20
CA LEU A 56 -6.25 2.78 -2.77
C LEU A 56 -4.95 2.68 -1.97
N LYS A 57 -3.99 1.84 -2.41
CA LYS A 57 -2.68 1.70 -1.78
C LYS A 57 -1.94 3.03 -1.74
N GLN A 58 -1.91 3.78 -2.85
CA GLN A 58 -1.29 5.09 -2.90
C GLN A 58 -1.96 6.07 -1.93
N LYS A 59 -3.30 6.16 -1.92
CA LYS A 59 -4.02 7.02 -0.99
C LYS A 59 -3.74 6.66 0.47
N VAL A 60 -3.74 5.37 0.81
CA VAL A 60 -3.43 4.93 2.17
C VAL A 60 -2.01 5.34 2.55
N GLN A 61 -1.04 5.15 1.66
CA GLN A 61 0.35 5.55 1.89
C GLN A 61 0.49 7.06 2.12
N GLU A 62 -0.12 7.88 1.26
CA GLU A 62 -0.13 9.35 1.42
C GLU A 62 -0.80 9.78 2.73
N GLN A 63 -1.92 9.18 3.11
CA GLN A 63 -2.61 9.49 4.37
C GLN A 63 -1.76 9.11 5.58
N VAL A 64 -1.11 7.95 5.57
CA VAL A 64 -0.20 7.54 6.64
C VAL A 64 0.99 8.49 6.74
N GLU A 65 1.57 8.86 5.60
CA GLU A 65 2.69 9.80 5.52
C GLU A 65 2.32 11.20 6.07
N ASN A 66 1.12 11.68 5.75
CA ASN A 66 0.57 12.93 6.31
C ASN A 66 0.35 12.84 7.83
N VAL A 67 -0.14 11.70 8.33
CA VAL A 67 -0.32 11.49 9.79
C VAL A 67 1.02 11.47 10.51
N ILE A 68 2.01 10.74 9.99
CA ILE A 68 3.36 10.71 10.57
C ILE A 68 3.97 12.11 10.62
N SER A 69 3.85 12.86 9.52
CA SER A 69 4.40 14.22 9.40
C SER A 69 3.68 15.21 10.32
N SER A 70 2.36 15.10 10.48
CA SER A 70 1.56 15.98 11.35
C SER A 70 1.69 15.67 12.84
N MET A 71 2.04 14.43 13.20
CA MET A 71 2.26 14.02 14.60
C MET A 71 3.68 14.27 15.10
N ASN A 72 4.54 14.96 14.34
CA ASN A 72 5.96 15.17 14.66
C ASN A 72 6.70 13.84 14.96
N LEU A 73 6.23 12.74 14.34
CA LEU A 73 6.79 11.40 14.53
C LEU A 73 8.01 11.25 13.63
N VAL A 74 9.17 11.03 14.24
CA VAL A 74 10.44 10.87 13.53
C VAL A 74 10.46 9.50 12.83
N ARG A 75 10.86 9.45 11.55
CA ARG A 75 11.04 8.15 10.88
C ARG A 75 12.30 7.48 11.42
N LYS A 76 12.33 6.15 11.34
CA LYS A 76 13.52 5.38 11.70
C LYS A 76 14.75 5.80 10.86
N SER A 77 14.55 6.09 9.58
CA SER A 77 15.58 6.59 8.67
C SER A 77 16.26 7.85 9.19
N ASP A 78 15.47 8.82 9.65
CA ASP A 78 15.96 10.11 10.10
C ASP A 78 16.77 9.94 11.39
N LEU A 79 16.32 9.02 12.26
CA LEU A 79 17.00 8.64 13.50
C LEU A 79 18.35 7.96 13.23
N ASP A 80 18.42 7.09 12.22
CA ASP A 80 19.65 6.41 11.81
C ASP A 80 20.64 7.40 11.15
N GLU A 81 20.15 8.37 10.36
CA GLU A 81 20.97 9.45 9.80
C GLU A 81 21.59 10.31 10.92
N ILE A 82 20.80 10.70 11.92
CA ILE A 82 21.29 11.45 13.08
C ILE A 82 22.38 10.67 13.82
N LYS A 83 22.18 9.37 14.07
CA LYS A 83 23.18 8.51 14.73
C LYS A 83 24.49 8.46 13.94
N GLN A 84 24.42 8.35 12.61
CA GLN A 84 25.61 8.33 11.77
C GLN A 84 26.36 9.66 11.80
N ARG A 85 25.64 10.78 11.78
CA ARG A 85 26.23 12.12 11.94
C ARG A 85 26.88 12.29 13.31
N ILE A 86 26.24 11.82 14.39
CA ILE A 86 26.81 11.83 15.74
C ILE A 86 28.12 11.05 15.76
N LYS A 87 28.12 9.81 15.26
CA LYS A 87 29.33 8.98 15.20
C LYS A 87 30.48 9.66 14.44
N THR A 88 30.17 10.25 13.30
CA THR A 88 31.17 10.99 12.48
C THR A 88 31.75 12.19 13.24
N LEU A 89 30.91 12.89 14.01
CA LEU A 89 31.36 14.02 14.83
C LEU A 89 32.20 13.55 16.03
N GLU A 90 31.82 12.45 16.68
CA GLU A 90 32.59 11.83 17.75
C GLU A 90 33.98 11.41 17.27
N GLU A 91 34.09 10.76 16.11
CA GLU A 91 35.36 10.40 15.47
C GLU A 91 36.23 11.64 15.19
N LYS A 92 35.65 12.70 14.60
CA LYS A 92 36.38 13.95 14.35
C LYS A 92 36.87 14.62 15.63
N ILE A 93 36.06 14.64 16.68
CA ILE A 93 36.44 15.22 17.98
C ILE A 93 37.60 14.43 18.60
N ASN A 94 37.57 13.10 18.52
CA ASN A 94 38.65 12.26 19.04
C ASN A 94 39.96 12.51 18.28
N ASN A 95 39.93 12.56 16.96
CA ASN A 95 41.12 12.87 16.16
C ASN A 95 41.72 14.25 16.50
N ILE A 96 40.86 15.27 16.70
CA ILE A 96 41.33 16.62 17.11
C ILE A 96 41.95 16.61 18.51
N LYS A 97 41.47 15.76 19.42
CA LYS A 97 42.08 15.60 20.75
C LYS A 97 43.44 14.92 20.67
N GLU A 98 43.57 13.87 19.86
CA GLU A 98 44.84 13.16 19.64
C GLU A 98 45.90 14.08 19.01
N GLU A 99 45.52 14.95 18.07
CA GLU A 99 46.43 15.95 17.47
C GLU A 99 46.87 17.07 18.44
N LYS A 100 46.18 17.27 19.57
CA LYS A 100 46.51 18.28 20.57
C LYS A 100 47.33 17.75 21.74
N GLU A 101 47.41 16.44 21.92
CA GLU A 101 48.22 15.78 22.97
C GLU A 101 49.61 15.35 22.46
N VAL A 102 49.90 15.54 21.17
CA VAL A 102 51.22 15.39 20.53
C VAL A 102 51.88 16.76 20.36
#